data_AF-A0A8H8DGJ5-F1
#
_entry.id   AF-A0A8H8DGJ5-F1
#
_cell.length_a   1.000
_cell.length_b   1.000
_cell.length_c   1.000
_cell.angle_alpha   90.00
_cell.angle_beta   90.00
_cell.angle_gamma   90.00
#
_symmetry.space_group_name_H-M   'P 1'
#
loop_
_entity.id
_entity.type
_entity.pdbx_description
1 polymer ?
#
loop_
_entity_poly.entity_id
_entity_poly.type
_entity_poly.pdbx_seq_one_letter_code
_entity_poly.pdbx_strand_id
1 'polypeptide(L)' 'MPQNPDLIATKTVAGEVHVFDRTKHVSQPAEGALSKPQIRLRGHDQEGYGIAFCPSC' A
#
# COMPACT_ATOMS: atom_id res chain seq x y z
N MET A 1 4.65 14.57 0.46
CA MET A 1 4.30 13.70 1.60
C MET A 1 2.79 13.50 1.59
N PRO A 2 2.28 12.31 1.96
CA PRO A 2 0.82 12.11 2.03
C PRO A 2 0.19 13.05 3.05
N GLN A 3 -1.04 13.51 2.77
CA GLN A 3 -1.82 14.32 3.73
C GLN A 3 -2.14 13.52 5.02
N ASN A 4 -2.25 12.20 4.91
CA ASN A 4 -2.40 11.29 6.03
C ASN A 4 -1.19 10.35 6.12
N PRO A 5 -0.32 10.48 7.14
CA PRO A 5 0.87 9.63 7.29
C PRO A 5 0.56 8.19 7.71
N ASP A 6 -0.67 7.90 8.15
CA ASP A 6 -1.10 6.54 8.49
C ASP A 6 -1.41 5.70 7.24
N LEU A 7 -1.60 6.34 6.08
CA LEU A 7 -1.78 5.69 4.79
C LEU A 7 -0.43 5.43 4.13
N ILE A 8 -0.15 4.16 3.84
CA ILE A 8 1.10 3.69 3.26
C ILE A 8 0.77 2.98 1.94
N ALA A 9 1.48 3.32 0.86
CA ALA A 9 1.33 2.67 -0.43
C ALA A 9 2.60 1.88 -0.80
N THR A 10 2.41 0.68 -1.32
CA THR A 10 3.50 -0.23 -1.72
C THR A 10 3.26 -0.73 -3.14
N LYS A 11 4.26 -0.62 -4.01
CA LYS A 11 4.26 -1.24 -5.33
C LYS A 11 4.66 -2.71 -5.19
N THR A 12 3.84 -3.60 -5.74
CA THR A 12 4.12 -5.04 -5.73
C THR A 12 4.86 -5.47 -6.99
N VAL A 13 5.53 -6.63 -6.92
CA VAL A 13 6.16 -7.28 -8.09
C VAL A 13 5.13 -7.70 -9.16
N ALA A 14 3.86 -7.83 -8.77
CA ALA A 14 2.76 -8.19 -9.67
C ALA A 14 2.16 -6.97 -10.40
N GLY A 15 2.74 -5.77 -10.26
CA GLY A 15 2.26 -4.54 -10.89
C GLY A 15 1.11 -3.85 -10.15
N GLU A 16 0.41 -4.52 -9.24
CA GLU A 16 -0.57 -3.86 -8.37
C GLU A 16 0.11 -2.89 -7.39
N VAL A 17 -0.59 -1.81 -7.03
CA VAL A 17 -0.25 -0.95 -5.90
C VAL A 17 -1.23 -1.22 -4.77
N HIS A 18 -0.70 -1.54 -3.59
CA HIS A 18 -1.49 -1.83 -2.40
C HIS A 18 -1.43 -0.65 -1.45
N VAL A 19 -2.58 -0.24 -0.92
CA VAL A 19 -2.67 0.83 0.10
C VAL A 19 -3.09 0.22 1.42
N PHE A 20 -2.31 0.55 2.45
CA PHE A 20 -2.47 0.12 3.83
C PHE A 20 -2.80 1.30 4.73
N ASP A 21 -3.76 1.14 5.61
CA ASP A 21 -4.00 2.02 6.75
C ASP A 21 -3.42 1.34 7.99
N ARG A 22 -2.28 1.86 8.48
CA ARG A 22 -1.54 1.20 9.56
C ARG A 22 -2.35 1.08 10.86
N THR A 23 -3.33 1.95 11.08
CA THR A 23 -4.17 1.93 12.30
C THR A 23 -5.13 0.75 12.33
N LYS A 24 -5.39 0.14 11.16
CA LYS A 24 -6.26 -1.03 11.00
C LYS A 24 -5.50 -2.36 11.02
N HIS A 25 -4.20 -2.31 11.30
CA HIS A 25 -3.34 -3.48 11.40
C HIS A 25 -2.71 -3.55 12.80
N VAL A 26 -2.55 -4.75 13.32
CA VAL A 26 -1.80 -4.99 14.55
C VAL A 26 -0.32 -4.76 14.28
N SER A 27 0.41 -4.16 15.24
CA SER A 27 1.83 -3.87 15.11
C SER A 27 2.69 -5.12 14.90
N GLN A 28 2.28 -6.25 15.48
CA GLN A 28 2.90 -7.55 15.26
C GLN A 28 1.89 -8.47 14.55
N PRO A 29 2.13 -8.81 13.28
CA PRO A 29 1.31 -9.79 12.59
C PRO A 29 1.51 -11.18 13.20
N ALA A 30 0.42 -11.96 13.27
CA ALA A 30 0.52 -13.37 13.63
C ALA A 30 1.34 -14.15 12.58
N GLU A 31 1.96 -15.25 12.99
CA GLU A 31 2.65 -16.14 12.05
C GLU A 31 1.67 -16.61 10.95
N GLY A 32 2.12 -16.53 9.69
CA GLY A 32 1.30 -16.89 8.54
C GLY A 32 0.19 -15.90 8.19
N ALA A 33 0.12 -14.72 8.83
CA ALA A 33 -0.84 -13.69 8.47
C ALA A 33 -0.67 -13.28 7.00
N LEU A 34 -1.78 -13.31 6.24
CA LEU A 34 -1.81 -12.86 4.86
C LEU A 34 -1.83 -11.33 4.77
N SER A 35 -1.23 -10.79 3.71
CA SER A 35 -1.33 -9.37 3.39
C SER A 35 -2.77 -8.99 3.07
N LYS A 36 -3.29 -7.96 3.75
CA LYS A 36 -4.69 -7.49 3.64
C LYS A 36 -4.73 -5.98 3.38
N PRO A 37 -4.43 -5.52 2.15
CA PRO A 37 -4.54 -4.11 1.81
C PRO A 37 -6.00 -3.64 1.82
N GLN A 38 -6.24 -2.38 2.21
CA GLN A 38 -7.58 -1.78 2.14
C GLN A 38 -7.94 -1.43 0.70
N ILE A 39 -6.96 -1.06 -0.14
CA ILE A 39 -7.17 -0.73 -1.55
C ILE A 39 -6.14 -1.45 -2.41
N ARG A 40 -6.61 -2.02 -3.52
CA ARG A 40 -5.77 -2.60 -4.59
C ARG A 40 -5.97 -1.79 -5.85
N LEU A 41 -4.96 -1.02 -6.24
CA LEU A 41 -4.93 -0.27 -7.49
C LEU A 41 -4.30 -1.16 -8.57
N ARG A 42 -5.00 -1.28 -9.69
CA ARG A 42 -4.62 -2.10 -10.84
C ARG A 42 -4.45 -1.20 -12.07
N GLY A 43 -3.71 -1.69 -13.07
CA GLY A 43 -3.49 -0.98 -14.32
C GLY A 43 -2.04 -1.01 -14.83
N HIS A 44 -1.12 -1.55 -14.05
CA HIS A 44 0.23 -1.86 -14.53
C HIS A 44 0.39 -3.37 -14.67
N ASP A 45 1.07 -3.78 -15.74
CA ASP A 45 1.33 -5.19 -16.04
C ASP A 45 2.63 -5.72 -15.40
N GLN A 46 3.48 -4.81 -14.91
CA GLN A 46 4.80 -5.12 -14.36
C GLN A 46 5.10 -4.31 -13.10
N GLU A 47 6.14 -4.75 -12.39
CA GLU A 47 6.67 -4.12 -11.19
C GLU A 47 7.27 -2.73 -11.43
N GLY A 48 7.70 -2.07 -10.35
CA GLY A 48 8.40 -0.79 -10.41
C GLY A 48 8.67 -0.22 -9.02
N TYR A 49 9.35 0.93 -8.99
CA TYR A 49 9.77 1.57 -7.73
C TYR A 49 9.14 2.95 -7.50
N GLY A 50 8.72 3.63 -8.58
CA GLY A 50 8.16 4.98 -8.48
C GLY A 50 6.74 4.97 -7.94
N ILE A 51 6.55 5.56 -6.76
CA ILE A 51 5.25 5.90 -6.18
C ILE A 51 5.35 7.29 -5.56
N ALA A 52 4.32 8.11 -5.75
CA ALA A 52 4.18 9.40 -5.10
C ALA A 52 2.72 9.64 -4.69
N PHE A 53 2.54 10.20 -3.50
CA PHE A 53 1.24 10.70 -3.07
C PHE A 53 1.05 12.13 -3.57
N CYS A 54 -0.10 12.40 -4.19
CA CYS A 54 -0.50 13.77 -4.54
C CYS A 54 -0.75 14.58 -3.24
N PRO A 55 -0.12 15.76 -3.07
CA PRO A 55 -0.24 16.52 -1.83
C PRO A 55 -1.49 17.40 -1.76
N SER A 56 -2.13 17.71 -2.90
CA SER A 56 -3.24 18.66 -3.02
C SER A 56 -4.42 18.14 -3.85
N CYS A 57 -4.41 16.85 -4.14
CA CYS A 57 -5.63 16.11 -4.40
C CYS A 57 -6.27 15.81 -3.02
#